data_AF-A0A938KSC6-F1
#
_entry.id   AF-A0A938KSC6-F1
#
_cell.length_a   1.000
_cell.length_b   1.000
_cell.length_c   1.000
_cell.angle_alpha   90.00
_cell.angle_beta   90.00
_cell.angle_gamma   90.00
#
_symmetry.space_group_name_H-M   'P 1'
#
loop_
_entity.id
_entity.type
_entity.pdbx_description
1 polymer ?
#
loop_
_entity_poly.entity_id
_entity_poly.type
_entity_poly.pdbx_seq_one_letter_code
_entity_poly.pdbx_strand_id
1 'polypeptide(L)'
;MRLELVERLQCPADHRPTPLVVVASEVVDRDLRRGTAGCMQCGREARFRAGDLWGASVGAATSASSESPERRERDATYAVSPSLEALDRLQALLGLTESGGAVLLGGRYAAFAAGLQARLDLMVIVTDPDASLFTSAARVIGWADGVPFAEGTFRAAALDGARLVDAAVRTVRAGGRIVAPISCPRPSTVTLLAADTAEWVGERGATPSVIPLERAAPR
;
A
#
# COMPACT_ATOMS: atom_id res chain seq x y z
N MET A 1 1.33 -3.51 12.60
CA MET A 1 2.04 -3.74 11.33
C MET A 1 3.17 -4.71 11.60
N ARG A 2 3.25 -5.77 10.82
CA ARG A 2 4.31 -6.78 10.87
C ARG A 2 5.68 -6.12 10.71
N LEU A 3 6.65 -6.46 11.57
CA LEU A 3 7.99 -5.87 11.54
C LEU A 3 8.66 -6.07 10.18
N GLU A 4 8.38 -7.19 9.49
CA GLU A 4 8.88 -7.47 8.15
C GLU A 4 8.46 -6.39 7.13
N LEU A 5 7.28 -5.78 7.30
CA LEU A 5 6.81 -4.66 6.50
C LEU A 5 7.36 -3.32 7.00
N VAL A 6 7.49 -3.15 8.32
CA VAL A 6 8.09 -1.94 8.92
C VAL A 6 9.50 -1.73 8.41
N GLU A 7 10.30 -2.80 8.27
CA GLU A 7 11.66 -2.77 7.71
C GLU A 7 11.73 -2.43 6.21
N ARG A 8 10.58 -2.42 5.52
CA ARG A 8 10.45 -2.02 4.11
C ARG A 8 9.93 -0.60 3.95
N LEU A 9 9.71 0.14 5.04
CA LEU A 9 9.24 1.51 4.94
C LEU A 9 10.29 2.44 4.34
N GLN A 10 9.83 3.26 3.40
CA GLN A 10 10.67 4.23 2.69
C GLN A 10 9.91 5.54 2.53
N CYS A 11 10.62 6.68 2.64
CA CYS A 11 9.99 7.97 2.41
C CYS A 11 9.54 8.09 0.94
N PRO A 12 8.27 8.46 0.67
CA PRO A 12 7.76 8.68 -0.68
C PRO A 12 7.97 10.11 -1.20
N ALA A 13 8.60 11.00 -0.43
CA ALA A 13 8.86 12.38 -0.86
C ALA A 13 9.91 12.44 -1.99
N ASP A 14 9.91 13.55 -2.74
CA ASP A 14 10.80 13.79 -3.88
C ASP A 14 12.22 14.15 -3.43
N HIS A 15 12.94 13.15 -2.95
CA HIS A 15 14.37 13.17 -2.68
C HIS A 15 14.93 11.76 -2.89
N ARG A 16 16.24 11.59 -2.76
CA ARG A 16 16.87 10.26 -2.85
C ARG A 16 16.14 9.24 -1.95
N PRO A 17 15.80 8.03 -2.46
CA PRO A 17 15.27 6.92 -1.67
C PRO A 17 15.94 6.78 -0.31
N THR A 18 15.18 6.96 0.77
CA THR A 18 15.69 6.89 2.15
C THR A 18 14.74 6.06 3.01
N PRO A 19 15.23 5.04 3.74
CA PRO A 19 14.39 4.27 4.65
C PRO A 19 13.82 5.17 5.75
N LEU A 20 12.61 4.86 6.22
CA LEU A 20 12.08 5.53 7.41
C LEU A 20 12.71 4.91 8.66
N VAL A 21 13.31 5.75 9.50
CA VAL A 21 13.83 5.34 10.80
C VAL A 21 12.66 5.18 11.76
N VAL A 22 12.53 4.00 12.35
CA VAL A 22 11.40 3.67 13.23
C VAL A 22 11.86 3.58 14.67
N VAL A 23 11.16 4.30 15.55
CA VAL A 23 11.28 4.19 17.01
C VAL A 23 10.02 3.52 17.53
N ALA A 24 10.15 2.25 17.90
CA ALA A 24 9.05 1.46 18.44
C ALA A 24 8.81 1.78 19.92
N SER A 25 7.55 1.98 20.31
CA SER A 25 7.14 2.11 21.71
C SER A 25 6.32 0.93 22.20
N GLU A 26 5.69 0.17 21.30
CA GLU A 26 4.94 -1.04 21.63
C GLU A 26 5.02 -2.05 20.48
N VAL A 27 5.55 -3.24 20.78
CA VAL A 27 5.63 -4.39 19.85
C VAL A 27 5.05 -5.61 20.54
N VAL A 28 4.15 -6.32 19.86
CA VAL A 28 3.51 -7.57 20.34
C VAL A 28 3.60 -8.60 19.23
N ASP A 29 4.17 -9.78 19.48
CA ASP A 29 4.24 -10.89 18.51
C ASP A 29 4.83 -10.51 17.12
N ARG A 30 5.86 -9.66 17.13
CA ARG A 30 6.47 -9.07 15.91
C ARG A 30 5.54 -8.15 15.11
N ASP A 31 4.46 -7.68 15.72
CA ASP A 31 3.65 -6.59 15.23
C ASP A 31 3.96 -5.29 15.98
N LEU A 32 4.43 -4.29 15.25
CA LEU A 32 4.55 -2.93 15.76
C LEU A 32 3.15 -2.35 15.93
N ARG A 33 2.78 -2.02 17.17
CA ARG A 33 1.47 -1.45 17.55
C ARG A 33 1.54 0.07 17.71
N ARG A 34 2.61 0.58 18.33
CA ARG A 34 2.83 2.03 18.54
C ARG A 34 4.31 2.39 18.34
N GLY A 35 4.52 3.62 17.88
CA GLY A 35 5.86 4.15 17.61
C GLY A 35 5.80 5.35 16.67
N THR A 36 6.97 5.82 16.25
CA THR A 36 7.13 6.87 15.24
C THR A 36 8.03 6.37 14.10
N ALA A 37 7.82 6.92 12.91
CA ALA A 37 8.67 6.73 11.75
C ALA A 37 9.10 8.11 11.23
N GLY A 38 10.37 8.30 10.93
CA GLY A 38 10.91 9.59 10.48
C GLY A 38 11.85 9.42 9.29
N CYS A 39 11.79 10.35 8.34
CA CYS A 39 12.79 10.44 7.29
C CYS A 39 13.93 11.37 7.70
N MET A 40 15.17 10.87 7.67
CA MET A 40 16.36 11.67 8.02
C MET A 40 16.69 12.75 6.97
N GLN A 41 16.17 12.63 5.75
CA GLN A 41 16.46 13.56 4.65
C GLN A 41 15.54 14.79 4.65
N CYS A 42 14.22 14.57 4.77
CA CYS A 42 13.23 15.65 4.71
C CYS A 42 12.56 15.96 6.04
N GLY A 43 12.88 15.22 7.11
CA GLY A 43 12.27 15.40 8.43
C GLY A 43 10.79 15.01 8.51
N ARG A 44 10.22 14.41 7.46
CA ARG A 44 8.82 13.97 7.48
C ARG A 44 8.63 12.88 8.52
N GLU A 45 7.64 13.06 9.38
CA GLU A 45 7.27 12.12 10.43
C GLU A 45 5.94 11.43 10.13
N ALA A 46 5.81 10.23 10.67
CA ALA A 46 4.60 9.44 10.73
C ALA A 46 4.50 8.71 12.08
N ARG A 47 3.30 8.28 12.43
CA ARG A 47 3.02 7.63 13.72
C ARG A 47 2.35 6.28 13.52
N PHE A 48 2.75 5.30 14.32
CA PHE A 48 2.04 4.04 14.42
C PHE A 48 0.96 4.12 15.51
N ARG A 49 -0.27 3.71 15.16
CA ARG A 49 -1.40 3.62 16.09
C ARG A 49 -2.16 2.33 15.83
N ALA A 50 -2.24 1.46 16.83
CA ALA A 50 -2.83 0.11 16.71
C ALA A 50 -2.25 -0.75 15.57
N GLY A 51 -1.05 -0.39 15.08
CA GLY A 51 -0.41 -1.02 13.94
C GLY A 51 -0.67 -0.37 12.59
N ASP A 52 -1.42 0.73 12.52
CA ASP A 52 -1.59 1.54 11.31
C ASP A 52 -0.57 2.67 11.25
N LEU A 53 -0.08 3.00 10.05
CA LEU A 53 0.87 4.08 9.82
C LEU A 53 0.15 5.36 9.36
N TRP A 54 0.23 6.40 10.18
CA TRP A 54 -0.37 7.71 9.95
C TRP A 54 0.69 8.72 9.55
N GLY A 55 0.70 9.15 8.29
CA GLY A 55 1.54 10.24 7.79
C GLY A 55 0.98 11.61 8.15
N ALA A 56 1.86 12.60 8.28
CA ALA A 56 1.45 14.00 8.32
C ALA A 56 1.00 14.41 6.91
N SER A 57 -0.30 14.51 6.69
CA SER A 57 -0.84 15.12 5.48
C SER A 57 -0.30 16.54 5.36
N VAL A 58 0.40 16.85 4.27
CA VAL A 58 0.83 18.21 3.91
C VAL A 58 -0.46 19.04 3.80
N GLY A 59 -0.78 19.81 4.84
CA GLY A 59 -2.03 20.56 4.95
C GLY A 59 -2.83 20.40 6.24
N ALA A 60 -2.35 19.67 7.26
CA ALA A 60 -3.00 19.62 8.58
C ALA A 60 -2.17 20.32 9.66
N ALA A 61 -1.72 21.55 9.38
CA ALA A 61 -1.57 22.56 10.42
C ALA A 61 -2.86 23.39 10.41
N THR A 62 -3.50 23.50 11.58
CA THR A 62 -4.70 24.31 11.84
C THR A 62 -5.97 23.95 11.05
N SER A 63 -6.73 22.99 11.57
CA SER A 63 -8.17 23.16 11.88
C SER A 63 -8.64 21.98 12.70
N ALA A 64 -8.81 22.21 14.01
CA ALA A 64 -9.74 21.43 14.80
C ALA A 64 -11.15 21.76 14.30
N SER A 65 -11.56 21.12 13.21
CA SER A 65 -12.95 21.11 12.78
C SER A 65 -13.59 19.90 13.43
N SER A 66 -14.35 20.18 14.48
CA SER A 66 -15.32 19.28 15.11
C SER A 66 -16.29 18.79 14.04
N GLU A 67 -15.97 17.68 13.37
CA GLU A 67 -16.96 16.94 12.59
C GLU A 67 -17.63 15.94 13.52
N SER A 68 -18.87 16.24 13.88
CA SER A 68 -19.70 15.46 14.78
C SER A 68 -19.80 13.99 14.35
N PRO A 69 -19.71 13.02 15.27
CA PRO A 69 -19.75 11.58 14.97
C PRO A 69 -21.06 11.12 14.30
N GLU A 70 -22.12 11.92 14.39
CA GLU A 70 -23.49 11.58 13.99
C GLU A 70 -23.75 11.60 12.46
N ARG A 71 -22.80 12.09 11.64
CA ARG A 71 -22.92 12.03 10.16
C ARG A 71 -22.29 10.78 9.55
N ARG A 72 -21.35 10.11 10.24
CA ARG A 72 -20.72 8.87 9.75
C ARG A 72 -21.55 7.61 10.04
N GLU A 73 -22.41 7.64 11.06
CA GLU A 73 -23.25 6.50 11.43
C GLU A 73 -24.42 6.25 10.47
N ARG A 74 -24.79 7.22 9.62
CA ARG A 74 -25.93 7.10 8.68
C ARG A 74 -25.60 6.47 7.35
N ASP A 75 -24.32 6.21 7.06
CA ASP A 75 -23.88 5.57 5.81
C ASP A 75 -23.14 4.24 6.04
N ALA A 76 -23.24 3.69 7.26
CA ALA A 76 -22.96 2.28 7.54
C ALA A 76 -24.07 1.39 6.94
N THR A 77 -24.41 1.64 5.68
CA THR A 77 -25.14 0.71 4.83
C THR A 77 -24.27 -0.54 4.74
N TYR A 78 -24.69 -1.61 5.42
CA TYR A 78 -24.17 -2.97 5.36
C TYR A 78 -22.97 -3.11 4.42
N ALA A 79 -21.74 -3.07 4.97
CA ALA A 79 -20.56 -3.42 4.18
C ALA A 79 -20.73 -4.87 3.72
N VAL A 80 -21.28 -5.05 2.52
CA VAL A 80 -21.51 -6.37 1.92
C VAL A 80 -20.13 -6.99 1.79
N SER A 81 -19.89 -8.04 2.57
CA SER A 81 -18.67 -8.81 2.41
C SER A 81 -18.63 -9.32 0.97
N PRO A 82 -17.51 -9.16 0.26
CA PRO A 82 -17.42 -9.62 -1.12
C PRO A 82 -17.73 -11.11 -1.19
N SER A 83 -18.41 -11.53 -2.26
CA SER A 83 -18.71 -12.94 -2.47
C SER A 83 -17.41 -13.75 -2.61
N LEU A 84 -17.48 -15.04 -2.29
CA LEU A 84 -16.35 -15.95 -2.47
C LEU A 84 -15.87 -15.99 -3.92
N GLU A 85 -16.80 -15.93 -4.88
CA GLU A 85 -16.49 -15.87 -6.31
C GLU A 85 -15.71 -14.60 -6.67
N ALA A 86 -16.09 -13.44 -6.12
CA ALA A 86 -15.36 -12.20 -6.35
C ALA A 86 -13.95 -12.25 -5.73
N LEU A 87 -13.81 -12.91 -4.57
CA LEU A 87 -12.51 -13.13 -3.94
C LEU A 87 -11.62 -14.06 -4.78
N ASP A 88 -12.16 -15.16 -5.30
CA ASP A 88 -11.47 -16.08 -6.21
C ASP A 88 -11.02 -15.38 -7.49
N ARG A 89 -11.90 -14.56 -8.08
CA ARG A 89 -11.58 -13.75 -9.25
C ARG A 89 -10.42 -12.81 -8.93
N LEU A 90 -10.50 -12.01 -7.87
CA LEU A 90 -9.44 -11.07 -7.52
C LEU A 90 -8.10 -11.78 -7.26
N GLN A 91 -8.13 -12.90 -6.53
CA GLN A 91 -6.95 -13.72 -6.28
C GLN A 91 -6.28 -14.19 -7.59
N ALA A 92 -7.09 -14.66 -8.54
CA ALA A 92 -6.62 -15.11 -9.85
C ALA A 92 -6.05 -13.96 -10.70
N LEU A 93 -6.73 -12.80 -10.72
CA LEU A 93 -6.26 -11.61 -11.44
C LEU A 93 -4.90 -11.13 -10.87
N LEU A 94 -4.74 -11.15 -9.54
CA LEU A 94 -3.49 -10.82 -8.87
C LEU A 94 -2.41 -11.93 -9.00
N GLY A 95 -2.74 -13.09 -9.56
CA GLY A 95 -1.81 -14.20 -9.73
C GLY A 95 -1.32 -14.78 -8.41
N LEU A 96 -2.16 -14.74 -7.37
CA LEU A 96 -1.80 -15.20 -6.03
C LEU A 96 -2.11 -16.69 -5.89
N THR A 97 -1.10 -17.52 -6.15
CA THR A 97 -1.20 -18.99 -6.05
C THR A 97 -0.52 -19.57 -4.81
N GLU A 98 0.42 -18.83 -4.22
CA GLU A 98 1.22 -19.27 -3.08
C GLU A 98 0.91 -18.42 -1.84
N SER A 99 0.97 -19.07 -0.68
CA SER A 99 0.84 -18.39 0.61
C SER A 99 2.03 -17.47 0.91
N GLY A 100 1.79 -16.47 1.75
CA GLY A 100 2.82 -15.58 2.28
C GLY A 100 3.23 -14.41 1.38
N GLY A 101 4.02 -13.52 1.96
CA GLY A 101 4.39 -12.24 1.36
C GLY A 101 3.35 -11.15 1.60
N ALA A 102 3.47 -10.04 0.88
CA ALA A 102 2.61 -8.87 1.09
C ALA A 102 1.87 -8.43 -0.17
N VAL A 103 0.66 -7.91 0.00
CA VAL A 103 -0.13 -7.29 -1.07
C VAL A 103 -0.65 -5.93 -0.66
N LEU A 104 -0.83 -5.06 -1.64
CA LEU A 104 -1.32 -3.70 -1.46
C LEU A 104 -2.72 -3.55 -2.04
N LEU A 105 -3.69 -3.14 -1.23
CA LEU A 105 -5.07 -2.93 -1.65
C LEU A 105 -5.48 -1.47 -1.40
N GLY A 106 -6.29 -0.89 -2.28
CA GLY A 106 -6.83 0.47 -2.11
C GLY A 106 -8.21 0.62 -2.72
N GLY A 107 -9.01 1.55 -2.20
CA GLY A 107 -10.39 1.75 -2.65
C GLY A 107 -11.25 0.51 -2.44
N ARG A 108 -12.09 0.18 -3.43
CA ARG A 108 -13.00 -0.98 -3.37
C ARG A 108 -12.33 -2.31 -3.08
N TYR A 109 -11.05 -2.48 -3.43
CA TYR A 109 -10.34 -3.74 -3.19
C TYR A 109 -10.00 -3.97 -1.72
N ALA A 110 -10.07 -2.94 -0.86
CA ALA A 110 -9.85 -3.08 0.58
C ALA A 110 -10.84 -4.06 1.25
N ALA A 111 -12.04 -4.21 0.71
CA ALA A 111 -13.05 -5.14 1.21
C ALA A 111 -12.61 -6.62 1.14
N PHE A 112 -11.65 -6.95 0.26
CA PHE A 112 -11.13 -8.31 0.09
C PHE A 112 -9.97 -8.64 1.05
N ALA A 113 -9.51 -7.68 1.84
CA ALA A 113 -8.33 -7.83 2.69
C ALA A 113 -8.44 -9.05 3.62
N ALA A 114 -9.50 -9.14 4.42
CA ALA A 114 -9.69 -10.23 5.37
C ALA A 114 -9.74 -11.61 4.70
N GLY A 115 -10.44 -11.71 3.55
CA GLY A 115 -10.53 -12.95 2.78
C GLY A 115 -9.18 -13.40 2.23
N LEU A 116 -8.38 -12.48 1.70
CA LEU A 116 -7.03 -12.77 1.20
C LEU A 116 -6.05 -13.15 2.33
N GLN A 117 -6.13 -12.46 3.48
CA GLN A 117 -5.33 -12.81 4.67
C GLN A 117 -5.64 -14.23 5.15
N ALA A 118 -6.92 -14.56 5.31
CA ALA A 118 -7.33 -15.85 5.83
C ALA A 118 -6.96 -17.03 4.92
N ARG A 119 -7.02 -16.83 3.59
CA ARG A 119 -6.81 -17.91 2.61
C ARG A 119 -5.35 -18.17 2.27
N LEU A 120 -4.54 -17.12 2.25
CA LEU A 120 -3.17 -17.17 1.72
C LEU A 120 -2.11 -16.75 2.74
N ASP A 121 -2.47 -16.52 4.00
CA ASP A 121 -1.54 -16.06 5.04
C ASP A 121 -0.74 -14.83 4.59
N LEU A 122 -1.42 -13.90 3.93
CA LEU A 122 -0.81 -12.70 3.35
C LEU A 122 -0.74 -11.57 4.38
N MET A 123 0.34 -10.79 4.31
CA MET A 123 0.38 -9.48 4.93
C MET A 123 -0.32 -8.47 4.00
N VAL A 124 -1.51 -8.04 4.35
CA VAL A 124 -2.26 -7.06 3.55
C VAL A 124 -2.03 -5.66 4.09
N ILE A 125 -1.66 -4.73 3.19
CA ILE A 125 -1.66 -3.29 3.45
C ILE A 125 -2.81 -2.63 2.70
N VAL A 126 -3.55 -1.76 3.39
CA VAL A 126 -4.61 -0.95 2.78
C VAL A 126 -4.22 0.53 2.71
N THR A 127 -4.33 1.15 1.53
CA THR A 127 -4.12 2.60 1.30
C THR A 127 -5.45 3.29 1.03
N ASP A 128 -6.27 3.49 2.06
CA ASP A 128 -7.51 4.25 1.98
C ASP A 128 -7.96 4.73 3.38
N PRO A 129 -8.31 6.01 3.59
CA PRO A 129 -8.96 6.47 4.83
C PRO A 129 -10.37 5.90 5.07
N ASP A 130 -11.11 5.53 4.01
CA ASP A 130 -12.53 5.13 4.10
C ASP A 130 -12.74 3.62 4.13
N ALA A 131 -11.68 2.82 4.01
CA ALA A 131 -11.74 1.39 4.27
C ALA A 131 -12.30 1.16 5.69
N SER A 132 -13.47 0.53 5.77
CA SER A 132 -14.19 0.28 7.03
C SER A 132 -13.27 -0.30 8.12
N LEU A 133 -13.52 0.10 9.36
CA LEU A 133 -12.66 -0.08 10.55
C LEU A 133 -12.47 -1.55 11.01
N PHE A 134 -12.85 -2.54 10.20
CA PHE A 134 -12.99 -3.94 10.62
C PHE A 134 -12.06 -4.92 9.89
N THR A 135 -10.92 -4.46 9.38
CA THR A 135 -9.92 -5.35 8.78
C THR A 135 -8.74 -5.59 9.72
N SER A 136 -8.27 -6.84 9.80
CA SER A 136 -7.01 -7.22 10.44
C SER A 136 -5.78 -6.74 9.66
N ALA A 137 -5.97 -6.14 8.49
CA ALA A 137 -4.92 -5.57 7.67
C ALA A 137 -4.38 -4.26 8.26
N ALA A 138 -3.07 -4.06 8.16
CA ALA A 138 -2.46 -2.79 8.57
C ALA A 138 -2.74 -1.71 7.51
N ARG A 139 -3.02 -0.50 7.97
CA ARG A 139 -3.39 0.62 7.10
C ARG A 139 -2.26 1.62 6.97
N VAL A 140 -2.24 2.29 5.82
CA VAL A 140 -1.40 3.45 5.56
C VAL A 140 -2.29 4.64 5.22
N ILE A 141 -2.25 5.66 6.06
CA ILE A 141 -3.18 6.79 6.04
C ILE A 141 -2.39 8.10 5.98
N GLY A 142 -2.89 9.10 5.25
CA GLY A 142 -2.30 10.44 5.22
C GLY A 142 -1.06 10.59 4.33
N TRP A 143 -0.87 9.70 3.37
CA TRP A 143 0.25 9.72 2.42
C TRP A 143 -0.21 10.07 1.00
N ALA A 144 -0.55 11.34 0.78
CA ALA A 144 -1.06 11.81 -0.52
C ALA A 144 -0.02 11.73 -1.65
N ASP A 145 1.26 11.86 -1.31
CA ASP A 145 2.36 11.91 -2.29
C ASP A 145 2.83 10.52 -2.75
N GLY A 146 2.26 9.44 -2.20
CA GLY A 146 2.56 8.08 -2.63
C GLY A 146 2.57 7.06 -1.49
N VAL A 147 2.97 5.84 -1.84
CA VAL A 147 2.99 4.69 -0.93
C VAL A 147 4.36 4.62 -0.22
N PRO A 148 4.44 4.66 1.13
CA PRO A 148 5.68 4.79 1.90
C PRO A 148 6.42 3.45 2.07
N PHE A 149 6.54 2.67 1.00
CA PHE A 149 7.27 1.41 0.98
C PHE A 149 8.35 1.42 -0.09
N ALA A 150 9.41 0.64 0.17
CA ALA A 150 10.50 0.42 -0.75
C ALA A 150 10.02 -0.28 -2.02
N GLU A 151 10.82 -0.15 -3.07
CA GLU A 151 10.58 -0.86 -4.32
C GLU A 151 10.53 -2.38 -4.12
N GLY A 152 9.55 -3.04 -4.76
CA GLY A 152 9.43 -4.50 -4.71
C GLY A 152 8.92 -5.10 -3.40
N THR A 153 8.41 -4.28 -2.47
CA THR A 153 7.83 -4.74 -1.20
C THR A 153 6.64 -5.69 -1.39
N PHE A 154 5.75 -5.41 -2.35
CA PHE A 154 4.52 -6.16 -2.55
C PHE A 154 4.63 -7.15 -3.71
N ARG A 155 4.01 -8.32 -3.57
CA ARG A 155 3.90 -9.32 -4.65
C ARG A 155 2.89 -8.91 -5.71
N ALA A 156 1.83 -8.22 -5.32
CA ALA A 156 0.75 -7.75 -6.18
C ALA A 156 0.05 -6.53 -5.56
N ALA A 157 -0.68 -5.78 -6.38
CA ALA A 157 -1.50 -4.65 -5.92
C ALA A 157 -2.86 -4.56 -6.64
N ALA A 158 -3.90 -4.13 -5.91
CA ALA A 158 -5.20 -3.81 -6.49
C ALA A 158 -5.67 -2.43 -6.00
N LEU A 159 -5.90 -1.49 -6.92
CA LEU A 159 -6.07 -0.07 -6.57
C LEU A 159 -7.19 0.55 -7.38
N ASP A 160 -8.08 1.30 -6.72
CA ASP A 160 -9.22 1.98 -7.35
C ASP A 160 -8.90 3.43 -7.76
N GLY A 161 -7.82 4.02 -7.22
CA GLY A 161 -7.51 5.44 -7.37
C GLY A 161 -6.33 5.73 -8.31
N ALA A 162 -6.60 6.39 -9.44
CA ALA A 162 -5.61 6.76 -10.45
C ALA A 162 -4.37 7.48 -9.89
N ARG A 163 -4.55 8.32 -8.86
CA ARG A 163 -3.46 9.11 -8.26
C ARG A 163 -2.37 8.28 -7.58
N LEU A 164 -2.71 7.07 -7.12
CA LEU A 164 -1.77 6.21 -6.40
C LEU A 164 -1.19 5.10 -7.27
N VAL A 165 -1.71 4.89 -8.49
CA VAL A 165 -1.30 3.77 -9.35
C VAL A 165 0.20 3.81 -9.63
N ASP A 166 0.76 4.95 -10.07
CA ASP A 166 2.20 5.05 -10.34
C ASP A 166 3.05 4.79 -9.09
N ALA A 167 2.70 5.43 -7.98
CA ALA A 167 3.42 5.29 -6.71
C ALA A 167 3.36 3.86 -6.17
N ALA A 168 2.23 3.18 -6.34
CA ALA A 168 2.01 1.82 -5.90
C ALA A 168 2.68 0.80 -6.82
N VAL A 169 2.68 1.00 -8.15
CA VAL A 169 3.40 0.13 -9.10
C VAL A 169 4.87 0.02 -8.71
N ARG A 170 5.51 1.13 -8.33
CA ARG A 170 6.89 1.14 -7.81
C ARG A 170 7.08 0.21 -6.60
N THR A 171 6.06 0.00 -5.78
CA THR A 171 6.17 -0.87 -4.60
C THR A 171 5.92 -2.34 -4.90
N VAL A 172 5.42 -2.69 -6.08
CA VAL A 172 5.21 -4.08 -6.53
C VAL A 172 6.50 -4.67 -7.09
N ARG A 173 6.84 -5.92 -6.81
CA ARG A 173 8.03 -6.59 -7.37
C ARG A 173 7.94 -6.75 -8.89
N ALA A 174 9.07 -6.87 -9.57
CA ALA A 174 9.11 -7.27 -10.97
C ALA A 174 8.37 -8.61 -11.17
N GLY A 175 7.56 -8.71 -12.23
CA GLY A 175 6.67 -9.86 -12.46
C GLY A 175 5.43 -9.91 -11.54
N GLY A 176 5.27 -8.96 -10.62
CA GLY A 176 4.07 -8.84 -9.81
C GLY A 176 2.91 -8.23 -10.60
N ARG A 177 1.68 -8.67 -10.31
CA ARG A 177 0.48 -8.21 -11.02
C ARG A 177 -0.17 -7.01 -10.33
N ILE A 178 -0.70 -6.11 -11.15
CA ILE A 178 -1.49 -4.95 -10.73
C ILE A 178 -2.87 -5.03 -11.37
N VAL A 179 -3.90 -4.83 -10.55
CA VAL A 179 -5.30 -4.69 -10.99
C VAL A 179 -5.76 -3.27 -10.70
N ALA A 180 -6.38 -2.63 -11.67
CA ALA A 180 -7.02 -1.33 -11.46
C ALA A 180 -8.23 -1.14 -12.40
N PRO A 181 -9.16 -0.23 -12.07
CA PRO A 181 -10.27 0.11 -12.96
C PRO A 181 -9.79 0.56 -14.34
N ILE A 182 -10.62 0.33 -15.37
CA ILE A 182 -10.33 0.76 -16.74
C ILE A 182 -10.18 2.29 -16.87
N SER A 183 -10.80 3.04 -15.96
CA SER A 183 -10.68 4.50 -15.85
C SER A 183 -9.32 4.97 -15.32
N CYS A 184 -8.55 4.09 -14.68
CA CYS A 184 -7.20 4.41 -14.21
C CYS A 184 -6.20 4.23 -15.36
N PRO A 185 -5.41 5.25 -15.72
CA PRO A 185 -4.40 5.10 -16.75
C PRO A 185 -3.35 4.08 -16.32
N ARG A 186 -3.02 3.15 -17.23
CA ARG A 186 -1.96 2.16 -17.01
C ARG A 186 -0.58 2.82 -17.17
N PRO A 187 0.32 2.72 -16.19
CA PRO A 187 1.69 3.21 -16.34
C PRO A 187 2.45 2.47 -17.44
N SER A 188 3.36 3.16 -18.13
CA SER A 188 4.16 2.57 -19.22
C SER A 188 5.07 1.42 -18.76
N THR A 189 5.42 1.39 -17.47
CA THR A 189 6.24 0.35 -16.82
C THR A 189 5.47 -0.94 -16.52
N VAL A 190 4.16 -0.97 -16.78
CA VAL A 190 3.29 -2.13 -16.56
C VAL A 190 2.90 -2.72 -17.91
N THR A 191 3.26 -3.96 -18.20
CA THR A 191 2.81 -4.68 -19.39
C THR A 191 1.35 -5.08 -19.22
N LEU A 192 0.47 -4.75 -20.18
CA LEU A 192 -0.93 -5.16 -20.12
C LEU A 192 -1.04 -6.68 -20.36
N LEU A 193 -1.74 -7.39 -19.47
CA LEU A 193 -2.05 -8.82 -19.63
C LEU A 193 -3.47 -9.03 -20.16
N ALA A 194 -4.43 -8.31 -19.58
CA ALA A 194 -5.85 -8.39 -19.95
C ALA A 194 -6.56 -7.09 -19.58
N ALA A 195 -7.66 -6.79 -20.26
CA ALA A 195 -8.58 -5.72 -19.88
C ALA A 195 -10.01 -6.11 -20.28
N ASP A 196 -10.96 -5.68 -19.48
CA ASP A 196 -12.39 -5.72 -19.80
C ASP A 196 -13.00 -4.31 -19.65
N THR A 197 -14.32 -4.22 -19.64
CA THR A 197 -15.05 -2.96 -19.52
C THR A 197 -14.98 -2.34 -18.11
N ALA A 198 -14.52 -3.09 -17.11
CA ALA A 198 -14.45 -2.64 -15.72
C ALA A 198 -13.01 -2.41 -15.26
N GLU A 199 -12.09 -3.30 -15.62
CA GLU A 199 -10.75 -3.39 -15.05
C GLU A 199 -9.69 -3.77 -16.08
N TRP A 200 -8.45 -3.38 -15.81
CA TRP A 200 -7.28 -3.95 -16.47
C TRP A 200 -6.40 -4.69 -15.47
N VAL A 201 -5.72 -5.71 -15.98
CA VAL A 201 -4.67 -6.45 -15.27
C VAL A 201 -3.39 -6.28 -16.04
N GLY A 202 -2.35 -5.87 -15.34
CA GLY A 202 -1.02 -5.73 -15.89
C GLY A 202 0.04 -6.40 -15.01
N GLU A 203 1.20 -6.63 -15.60
CA GLU A 203 2.38 -7.14 -14.91
C GLU A 203 3.44 -6.06 -14.86
N ARG A 204 4.06 -5.88 -13.70
CA ARG A 204 5.17 -4.95 -13.57
C ARG A 204 6.38 -5.46 -14.35
N GLY A 205 6.83 -4.68 -15.33
CA GLY A 205 8.08 -4.95 -16.04
C GLY A 205 9.28 -4.94 -15.10
N ALA A 206 10.30 -5.74 -15.44
CA ALA A 206 11.59 -5.64 -14.77
C ALA A 206 12.24 -4.30 -15.14
N THR A 207 12.58 -3.48 -14.14
CA THR A 207 13.49 -2.35 -14.37
C THR A 207 14.89 -2.95 -14.52
N PRO A 208 15.58 -2.80 -15.67
CA PRO A 208 16.96 -3.24 -15.77
C PRO A 208 17.81 -2.39 -14.81
N SER A 209 18.40 -3.00 -13.78
CA SER A 209 19.37 -2.33 -12.93
C SER A 209 20.69 -2.20 -13.69
N VAL A 210 20.83 -1.16 -14.49
CA VAL A 210 22.13 -0.79 -15.06
C VAL A 210 22.91 -0.15 -13.91
N ILE A 211 23.83 -0.88 -13.29
CA ILE A 211 24.80 -0.30 -12.37
C ILE A 211 25.88 0.37 -13.22
N PRO A 212 25.98 1.71 -13.28
CA PRO A 212 27.07 2.36 -13.99
C PRO A 212 28.37 2.07 -13.22
N LEU A 213 29.31 1.40 -13.90
CA LEU A 213 30.67 1.23 -13.39
C LEU A 213 31.42 2.54 -13.61
N GLU A 214 31.60 3.33 -12.56
CA GLU A 214 32.52 4.47 -12.59
C GLU A 214 33.95 3.96 -12.34
N ARG A 215 34.86 4.25 -13.28
CA ARG A 215 36.29 3.99 -13.07
C ARG A 215 36.82 4.95 -12.01
N ALA A 216 37.45 4.42 -10.98
CA ALA A 216 38.20 5.23 -10.02
C ALA A 216 39.25 6.07 -10.76
N ALA A 217 39.25 7.38 -10.50
CA ALA A 217 40.28 8.27 -11.04
C ALA A 217 41.66 7.85 -10.51
N PRO A 218 42.69 7.80 -11.36
CA PRO A 218 44.06 7.54 -10.90
C PRO A 218 44.50 8.66 -9.95
N ARG A 219 45.06 8.26 -8.81
CA ARG A 219 45.75 9.17 -7.86
C ARG A 219 47.12 9.56 -8.38
#